data_AF-A0A4U1EYB8-F1
#
_entry.id   AF-A0A4U1EYB8-F1
#
_cell.length_a   1.000
_cell.length_b   1.000
_cell.length_c   1.000
_cell.angle_alpha   90.00
_cell.angle_beta   90.00
_cell.angle_gamma   90.00
#
_symmetry.space_group_name_H-M   'P 1'
#
loop_
_entity.id
_entity.type
_entity.pdbx_description
1 polymer ?
#
loop_
_entity_poly.entity_id
_entity_poly.type
_entity_poly.pdbx_seq_one_letter_code
_entity_poly.pdbx_strand_id
1 'polypeptide(L)'
;MNRMLLDDHKVFVGRFKSRKEREAELGAKAKEFTNVYIKNSGEEVDDESLKKLFSQFEISGKVIFVGRTQKEVEQQAELKRKFEQLKQERISRYQRVNLYIKNLDETIDDEKLRKEFSPLGSITSAKVMLEDGRSKEFGFVCFSSPEEATKAVTEMNGRIMGSKPLYVTLAQRKEERKAHLTYQYMHWVVGIRALPANAI
;
A
#
# COMPACT_ATOMS: atom_id res chain seq x y z
N MET A 1 -8.84 8.11 27.30
CA MET A 1 -10.18 7.76 26.80
C MET A 1 -10.02 7.01 25.48
N ASN A 2 -10.16 5.68 25.45
CA ASN A 2 -10.00 4.87 24.22
C ASN A 2 -11.06 3.77 24.20
N ARG A 3 -11.94 3.80 23.18
CA ARG A 3 -12.90 2.77 22.70
C ARG A 3 -13.95 3.46 21.80
N MET A 4 -13.55 3.87 20.59
CA MET A 4 -14.53 4.32 19.60
C MET A 4 -14.68 3.23 18.54
N LEU A 5 -15.92 2.92 18.17
CA LEU A 5 -16.26 2.00 17.09
C LEU A 5 -16.49 2.84 15.82
N LEU A 6 -15.80 2.49 14.74
CA LEU A 6 -16.06 3.00 13.40
C LEU A 6 -16.24 1.78 12.51
N ASP A 7 -17.42 1.67 11.88
CA ASP A 7 -17.82 0.56 11.01
C ASP A 7 -17.50 -0.83 11.61
N ASP A 8 -18.00 -1.07 12.83
CA ASP A 8 -17.80 -2.31 13.61
C ASP A 8 -16.34 -2.68 13.94
N HIS A 9 -15.39 -1.78 13.66
CA HIS A 9 -13.99 -1.95 14.01
C HIS A 9 -13.63 -1.06 15.21
N LYS A 10 -13.08 -1.68 16.25
CA LYS A 10 -12.51 -0.94 17.39
C LYS A 10 -11.28 -0.18 16.93
N VAL A 11 -11.38 1.14 16.84
CA VAL A 11 -10.25 2.01 16.54
C VAL A 11 -9.64 2.56 17.83
N PHE A 12 -8.31 2.58 17.86
CA PHE A 12 -7.50 3.19 18.92
C PHE A 12 -6.89 4.49 18.41
N VAL A 13 -7.17 5.59 19.09
CA VAL A 13 -6.54 6.89 18.83
C VAL A 13 -5.50 7.13 19.91
N GLY A 14 -4.24 6.92 19.58
CA GLY A 14 -3.09 7.20 20.45
C GLY A 14 -2.05 8.05 19.73
N ARG A 15 -1.05 8.58 20.45
CA ARG A 15 0.11 9.22 19.82
C ARG A 15 0.74 8.27 18.79
N PHE A 16 1.00 8.77 17.58
CA PHE A 16 1.64 8.02 16.51
C PHE A 16 3.05 7.58 16.97
N LYS A 17 3.25 6.27 17.12
CA LYS A 17 4.54 5.68 17.48
C LYS A 17 5.26 5.19 16.23
N SER A 18 6.51 5.60 16.08
CA SER A 18 7.36 5.14 14.97
C SER A 18 7.51 3.62 14.98
N ARG A 19 7.82 3.00 13.82
CA ARG A 19 8.04 1.54 13.73
C ARG A 19 9.07 1.06 14.76
N LYS A 20 10.17 1.81 14.90
CA LYS A 20 11.25 1.53 15.85
C LYS A 20 10.77 1.58 17.30
N GLU A 21 9.96 2.57 17.66
CA GLU A 21 9.35 2.65 19.02
C GLU A 21 8.36 1.51 19.27
N ARG A 22 7.53 1.14 18.27
CA ARG A 22 6.59 0.03 18.40
C ARG A 22 7.30 -1.31 18.60
N GLU A 23 8.39 -1.55 17.86
CA GLU A 23 9.22 -2.75 18.00
C GLU A 23 9.96 -2.77 19.35
N ALA A 24 10.47 -1.62 19.81
CA ALA A 24 11.13 -1.51 21.12
C ALA A 24 10.17 -1.72 22.31
N GLU A 25 8.95 -1.16 22.25
CA GLU A 25 7.93 -1.39 23.27
C GLU A 25 7.45 -2.85 23.31
N LEU A 26 7.29 -3.48 22.14
CA LEU A 26 6.97 -4.91 22.07
C LEU A 26 8.09 -5.75 22.69
N GLY A 27 9.34 -5.43 22.38
CA GLY A 27 10.52 -6.12 22.92
C GLY A 27 10.71 -5.92 24.42
N ALA A 28 10.33 -4.76 24.97
CA ALA A 28 10.32 -4.52 26.42
C ALA A 28 9.20 -5.31 27.13
N LYS A 29 7.99 -5.34 26.56
CA LYS A 29 6.87 -6.16 27.07
C LYS A 29 7.14 -7.65 27.01
N ALA A 30 7.83 -8.13 25.97
CA ALA A 30 8.22 -9.53 25.86
C ALA A 30 9.18 -9.99 26.98
N LYS A 31 9.89 -9.05 27.64
CA LYS A 31 10.73 -9.32 28.82
C LYS A 31 9.95 -9.35 30.13
N GLU A 32 8.69 -8.92 30.16
CA GLU A 32 7.84 -8.97 31.36
C GLU A 32 7.20 -10.35 31.58
N PHE A 33 7.26 -11.23 30.58
CA PHE A 33 6.74 -12.58 30.64
C PHE A 33 7.88 -13.61 30.70
N THR A 34 7.81 -14.51 31.67
CA THR A 34 8.63 -15.72 31.68
C THR A 34 7.90 -16.78 30.88
N ASN A 35 8.26 -16.95 29.60
CA ASN A 35 7.64 -17.97 28.75
C ASN A 35 8.07 -19.37 29.20
N VAL A 36 7.11 -20.24 29.46
CA VAL A 36 7.33 -21.64 29.86
C VAL A 36 6.78 -22.56 28.77
N TYR A 37 7.55 -23.57 28.38
CA TYR A 37 7.15 -24.56 27.36
C TYR A 37 6.55 -25.80 28.03
N ILE A 38 5.33 -26.16 27.65
CA ILE A 38 4.68 -27.40 28.07
C ILE A 38 5.00 -28.47 27.01
N LYS A 39 5.74 -29.52 27.40
CA LYS A 39 5.99 -30.70 26.55
C LYS A 39 5.03 -31.83 26.94
N ASN A 40 4.70 -32.69 25.97
CA ASN A 40 3.82 -33.85 26.16
C ASN A 40 2.33 -33.53 26.40
N SER A 41 1.84 -32.39 25.90
CA SER A 41 0.40 -32.19 25.71
C SER A 41 -0.05 -33.06 24.53
N GLY A 42 -0.93 -34.03 24.76
CA GLY A 42 -1.50 -34.84 23.67
C GLY A 42 -2.10 -33.96 22.56
N GLU A 43 -2.18 -34.48 21.33
CA GLU A 43 -2.65 -33.73 20.14
C GLU A 43 -4.09 -33.18 20.29
N GLU A 44 -4.88 -33.68 21.25
CA GLU A 44 -6.27 -33.26 21.50
C GLU A 44 -6.42 -32.08 22.46
N VAL A 45 -5.35 -31.54 23.03
CA VAL A 45 -5.49 -30.47 24.03
C VAL A 45 -5.74 -29.12 23.34
N ASP A 46 -6.94 -28.58 23.53
CA ASP A 46 -7.35 -27.25 23.05
C ASP A 46 -6.94 -26.11 23.99
N ASP A 47 -6.94 -24.88 23.47
CA ASP A 47 -6.50 -23.67 24.18
C ASP A 47 -7.43 -23.28 25.35
N GLU A 48 -8.70 -23.65 25.27
CA GLU A 48 -9.70 -23.34 26.28
C GLU A 48 -9.53 -24.27 27.49
N SER A 49 -9.31 -25.55 27.23
CA SER A 49 -8.94 -26.58 28.20
C SER A 49 -7.64 -26.23 28.93
N LEU A 50 -6.62 -25.75 28.21
CA LEU A 50 -5.36 -25.28 28.83
C LEU A 50 -5.57 -24.01 29.66
N LYS A 51 -6.30 -23.01 29.14
CA LYS A 51 -6.61 -21.80 29.91
C LYS A 51 -7.36 -22.15 31.20
N LYS A 52 -8.33 -23.05 31.14
CA LYS A 52 -9.08 -23.51 32.30
C LYS A 52 -8.16 -24.22 33.30
N LEU A 53 -7.34 -25.16 32.82
CA LEU A 53 -6.42 -25.92 33.66
C LEU A 53 -5.38 -25.03 34.36
N PHE A 54 -4.87 -24.01 33.67
CA PHE A 54 -3.81 -23.13 34.19
C PHE A 54 -4.33 -21.88 34.90
N SER A 55 -5.62 -21.54 34.76
CA SER A 55 -6.25 -20.39 35.44
C SER A 55 -6.25 -20.50 36.96
N GLN A 56 -6.17 -21.73 37.50
CA GLN A 56 -6.13 -22.00 38.94
C GLN A 56 -4.72 -21.91 39.54
N PHE A 57 -3.69 -21.70 38.71
CA PHE A 57 -2.30 -21.63 39.17
C PHE A 57 -1.76 -20.21 39.12
N GLU A 58 -1.06 -19.83 40.19
CA GLU A 58 -0.33 -18.57 40.29
C GLU A 58 1.14 -18.87 40.62
N ILE A 59 2.06 -18.14 40.01
CA ILE A 59 3.49 -18.19 40.35
C ILE A 59 3.89 -16.82 40.87
N SER A 60 4.33 -16.77 42.13
CA SER A 60 4.73 -15.52 42.80
C SER A 60 3.65 -14.44 42.78
N GLY A 61 2.38 -14.82 42.97
CA GLY A 61 1.23 -13.92 42.96
C GLY A 61 0.87 -13.37 41.57
N LYS A 62 1.41 -13.96 40.50
CA LYS A 62 1.06 -13.64 39.12
C LYS A 62 0.28 -14.79 38.50
N VAL A 63 -0.88 -14.45 37.94
CA VAL A 63 -1.74 -15.38 37.19
C VAL A 63 -1.00 -15.84 35.93
N ILE A 64 -0.96 -17.15 35.70
CA ILE A 64 -0.34 -17.74 34.52
C ILE A 64 -1.27 -17.54 33.31
N PHE A 65 -0.74 -17.00 32.22
CA PHE A 65 -1.44 -16.91 30.96
C PHE A 65 -0.94 -18.01 30.01
N VAL A 66 -1.85 -18.88 29.56
CA VAL A 66 -1.53 -19.95 28.61
C VAL A 66 -2.24 -19.68 27.29
N GLY A 67 -1.48 -19.71 26.21
CA GLY A 67 -1.96 -19.71 24.84
C GLY A 67 -0.96 -20.46 23.99
N ARG A 68 -1.40 -21.03 22.87
CA ARG A 68 -0.48 -21.59 21.88
C ARG A 68 0.57 -20.53 21.52
N THR A 69 1.85 -20.93 21.55
CA THR A 69 2.90 -20.19 20.86
C THR A 69 2.52 -20.20 19.38
N GLN A 70 1.88 -19.13 18.90
CA GLN A 70 1.71 -18.94 17.46
C GLN A 70 3.12 -18.80 16.89
N LYS A 71 3.54 -19.78 16.09
CA LYS A 71 4.83 -19.71 15.39
C LYS A 71 4.83 -18.40 14.61
N GLU A 72 5.85 -17.56 14.83
CA GLU A 72 6.00 -16.26 14.16
C GLU A 72 5.83 -16.37 12.63
N VAL A 73 6.17 -17.53 12.06
CA VAL A 73 6.00 -17.88 10.64
C VAL A 73 4.53 -17.88 10.19
N GLU A 74 3.61 -18.43 10.98
CA GLU A 74 2.18 -18.51 10.62
C GLU A 74 1.52 -17.14 10.68
N GLN A 75 1.78 -16.36 11.75
CA GLN A 75 1.31 -14.97 11.84
C GLN A 75 1.88 -14.09 10.72
N GLN A 76 3.17 -14.23 10.40
CA GLN A 76 3.79 -13.49 9.30
C GLN A 76 3.20 -13.89 7.94
N ALA A 77 2.88 -15.17 7.73
CA ALA A 77 2.29 -15.66 6.49
C ALA A 77 0.86 -15.12 6.28
N GLU A 78 0.01 -15.16 7.30
CA GLU A 78 -1.35 -14.62 7.24
C GLU A 78 -1.34 -13.10 7.02
N LEU A 79 -0.48 -12.39 7.77
CA LEU A 79 -0.35 -10.94 7.64
C LEU A 79 0.15 -10.56 6.24
N LYS A 80 1.15 -11.29 5.72
CA LYS A 80 1.66 -11.12 4.36
C LYS A 80 0.56 -11.36 3.31
N ARG A 81 -0.21 -12.44 3.44
CA ARG A 81 -1.34 -12.74 2.54
C ARG A 81 -2.39 -11.64 2.55
N LYS A 82 -2.75 -11.13 3.73
CA LYS A 82 -3.73 -10.05 3.89
C LYS A 82 -3.24 -8.74 3.27
N PHE A 83 -1.96 -8.40 3.46
CA PHE A 83 -1.35 -7.23 2.80
C PHE A 83 -1.31 -7.38 1.29
N GLU A 84 -1.02 -8.58 0.77
CA GLU A 84 -0.97 -8.87 -0.65
C GLU A 84 -2.36 -8.76 -1.29
N GLN A 85 -3.40 -9.29 -0.64
CA GLN A 85 -4.79 -9.12 -1.07
C GLN A 85 -5.21 -7.65 -1.12
N LEU A 86 -4.99 -6.89 -0.04
CA LEU A 86 -5.31 -5.46 -0.01
C LEU A 86 -4.51 -4.66 -1.07
N LYS A 87 -3.25 -5.06 -1.32
CA LYS A 87 -2.44 -4.47 -2.39
C LYS A 87 -3.07 -4.75 -3.75
N GLN A 88 -3.47 -6.00 -4.00
CA GLN A 88 -4.07 -6.43 -5.26
C GLN A 88 -5.43 -5.76 -5.51
N GLU A 89 -6.30 -5.68 -4.50
CA GLU A 89 -7.58 -4.98 -4.58
C GLU A 89 -7.42 -3.49 -4.86
N ARG A 90 -6.41 -2.85 -4.25
CA ARG A 90 -6.10 -1.45 -4.57
C ARG A 90 -5.57 -1.30 -5.99
N ILE A 91 -4.78 -2.25 -6.49
CA ILE A 91 -4.27 -2.23 -7.87
C ILE A 91 -5.42 -2.37 -8.85
N SER A 92 -6.27 -3.39 -8.67
CA SER A 92 -7.39 -3.67 -9.56
C SER A 92 -8.39 -2.53 -9.59
N ARG A 93 -8.69 -1.91 -8.45
CA ARG A 93 -9.63 -0.77 -8.36
C ARG A 93 -9.25 0.40 -9.26
N TYR A 94 -7.97 0.70 -9.39
CA TYR A 94 -7.48 1.82 -10.20
C TYR A 94 -7.01 1.39 -11.59
N GLN A 95 -7.09 0.10 -11.90
CA GLN A 95 -6.66 -0.42 -13.19
C GLN A 95 -7.58 0.12 -14.29
N ARG A 96 -6.99 0.67 -15.35
CA ARG A 96 -7.69 1.24 -16.53
C ARG A 96 -8.57 2.48 -16.29
N VAL A 97 -8.80 2.88 -15.04
CA VAL A 97 -9.64 4.05 -14.71
C VAL A 97 -8.84 5.27 -14.27
N ASN A 98 -7.58 5.08 -13.88
CA ASN A 98 -6.71 6.17 -13.44
C ASN A 98 -5.82 6.66 -14.59
N LEU A 99 -5.84 7.97 -14.82
CA LEU A 99 -5.08 8.66 -15.86
C LEU A 99 -3.90 9.40 -15.25
N TYR A 100 -2.81 9.47 -16.00
CA TYR A 100 -1.65 10.31 -15.75
C TYR A 100 -1.68 11.48 -16.73
N ILE A 101 -1.67 12.69 -16.19
CA ILE A 101 -1.69 13.94 -16.95
C ILE A 101 -0.36 14.63 -16.73
N LYS A 102 0.38 14.90 -17.79
CA LYS A 102 1.67 15.62 -17.76
C LYS A 102 1.55 16.92 -18.57
N ASN A 103 2.50 17.81 -18.34
CA ASN A 103 2.57 19.15 -18.92
C ASN A 103 1.44 20.06 -18.42
N LEU A 104 1.05 19.87 -17.16
CA LEU A 104 0.16 20.82 -16.50
C LEU A 104 0.89 22.15 -16.35
N ASP A 105 0.20 23.23 -16.71
CA ASP A 105 0.63 24.59 -16.41
C ASP A 105 0.63 24.81 -14.88
N GLU A 106 1.54 25.64 -14.37
CA GLU A 106 1.68 25.89 -12.94
C GLU A 106 0.43 26.53 -12.31
N THR A 107 -0.41 27.16 -13.14
CA THR A 107 -1.68 27.75 -12.75
C THR A 107 -2.83 26.74 -12.64
N ILE A 108 -2.61 25.47 -12.99
CA ILE A 108 -3.62 24.42 -12.89
C ILE A 108 -3.54 23.74 -11.52
N ASP A 109 -4.61 23.87 -10.76
CA ASP A 109 -4.84 23.19 -9.50
C ASP A 109 -5.78 21.99 -9.65
N ASP A 110 -6.03 21.30 -8.52
CA ASP A 110 -6.90 20.13 -8.44
C ASP A 110 -8.33 20.44 -8.90
N GLU A 111 -8.84 21.63 -8.60
CA GLU A 111 -10.21 22.05 -8.91
C GLU A 111 -10.39 22.32 -10.41
N LYS A 112 -9.46 23.05 -11.01
CA LYS A 112 -9.46 23.34 -12.44
C LYS A 112 -9.22 22.08 -13.27
N LEU A 113 -8.31 21.21 -12.82
CA LEU A 113 -8.12 19.89 -13.44
C LEU A 113 -9.41 19.07 -13.39
N ARG A 114 -10.10 19.02 -12.24
CA ARG A 114 -11.38 18.31 -12.12
C ARG A 114 -12.44 18.91 -13.04
N LYS A 115 -12.54 20.23 -13.10
CA LYS A 115 -13.53 20.94 -13.93
C LYS A 115 -13.38 20.65 -15.42
N GLU A 116 -12.16 20.65 -15.95
CA GLU A 116 -11.91 20.38 -17.37
C GLU A 116 -12.17 18.92 -17.77
N PHE A 117 -11.94 17.98 -16.85
CA PHE A 117 -12.14 16.56 -17.12
C PHE A 117 -13.57 16.07 -16.78
N SER A 118 -14.34 16.84 -16.01
CA SER A 118 -15.70 16.48 -15.59
C SER A 118 -16.70 16.24 -16.73
N PRO A 119 -16.63 16.92 -17.89
CA PRO A 119 -17.52 16.65 -19.02
C PRO A 119 -17.29 15.27 -19.67
N LEU A 120 -16.16 14.63 -19.40
CA LEU A 120 -15.76 13.38 -20.04
C LEU A 120 -16.25 12.15 -19.29
N GLY A 121 -16.63 12.32 -18.01
CA GLY A 121 -17.10 11.23 -17.15
C GLY A 121 -17.15 11.60 -15.67
N SER A 122 -17.52 10.63 -14.83
CA SER A 122 -17.64 10.80 -13.39
C SER A 122 -16.28 10.64 -12.71
N ILE A 123 -15.68 11.75 -12.29
CA ILE A 123 -14.39 11.77 -11.60
C ILE A 123 -14.54 11.36 -10.14
N THR A 124 -13.88 10.27 -9.76
CA THR A 124 -13.77 9.82 -8.37
C THR A 124 -12.65 10.53 -7.61
N SER A 125 -11.58 10.92 -8.30
CA SER A 125 -10.45 11.62 -7.71
C SER A 125 -9.68 12.41 -8.77
N ALA A 126 -9.27 13.64 -8.46
CA ALA A 126 -8.36 14.43 -9.29
C ALA A 126 -7.32 15.07 -8.37
N LYS A 127 -6.04 14.97 -8.71
CA LYS A 127 -4.96 15.51 -7.89
C LYS A 127 -3.72 15.89 -8.70
N VAL A 128 -3.29 17.13 -8.59
CA VAL A 128 -2.02 17.67 -9.07
C VAL A 128 -0.95 17.36 -8.04
N MET A 129 0.22 16.92 -8.54
CA MET A 129 1.33 16.58 -7.68
C MET A 129 2.19 17.81 -7.43
N LEU A 130 2.27 18.21 -6.16
CA LEU A 130 3.08 19.31 -5.69
C LEU A 130 4.36 18.79 -5.02
N GLU A 131 5.46 19.51 -5.17
CA GLU A 131 6.74 19.32 -4.47
C GLU A 131 7.13 20.66 -3.85
N ASP A 132 7.25 20.70 -2.52
CA ASP A 132 7.57 21.91 -1.75
C ASP A 132 6.69 23.13 -2.11
N GLY A 133 5.40 22.88 -2.35
CA GLY A 133 4.41 23.90 -2.72
C GLY A 133 4.42 24.31 -4.19
N ARG A 134 5.28 23.73 -5.04
CA ARG A 134 5.30 23.97 -6.49
C ARG A 134 4.73 22.79 -7.25
N SER A 135 3.99 23.05 -8.33
CA SER A 135 3.50 22.00 -9.21
C SER A 135 4.65 21.26 -9.88
N LYS A 136 4.63 19.93 -9.83
CA LYS A 136 5.54 19.08 -10.62
C LYS A 136 5.11 18.96 -12.08
N GLU A 137 4.13 19.76 -12.52
CA GLU A 137 3.58 19.79 -13.88
C GLU A 137 2.93 18.46 -14.29
N PHE A 138 2.50 17.65 -13.32
CA PHE A 138 1.73 16.44 -13.58
C PHE A 138 0.71 16.17 -12.47
N GLY A 139 -0.32 15.40 -12.81
CA GLY A 139 -1.39 15.01 -11.92
C GLY A 139 -2.02 13.69 -12.33
N PHE A 140 -3.03 13.31 -11.57
CA PHE A 140 -3.82 12.11 -11.79
C PHE A 140 -5.30 12.45 -11.80
N VAL A 141 -6.05 11.80 -12.68
CA VAL A 141 -7.52 11.84 -12.71
C VAL A 141 -8.03 10.41 -12.77
N CYS A 142 -8.83 10.03 -11.80
CA CYS A 142 -9.48 8.73 -11.76
C CYS A 142 -10.96 8.88 -12.11
N PHE A 143 -11.40 8.14 -13.12
CA PHE A 143 -12.79 8.02 -13.49
C PHE A 143 -13.48 6.88 -12.73
N SER A 144 -14.80 6.83 -12.85
CA SER A 144 -15.61 5.75 -12.28
C SER A 144 -15.62 4.51 -13.19
N SER A 145 -15.46 4.70 -14.51
CA SER A 145 -15.45 3.62 -15.49
C SER A 145 -14.23 3.67 -16.44
N PRO A 146 -13.76 2.51 -16.95
CA PRO A 146 -12.67 2.45 -17.93
C PRO A 146 -13.01 3.10 -19.27
N GLU A 147 -14.28 3.09 -19.65
CA GLU A 147 -14.78 3.66 -20.90
C GLU A 147 -14.64 5.18 -20.89
N GLU A 148 -15.04 5.82 -19.78
CA GLU A 148 -14.85 7.26 -19.54
C GLU A 148 -13.37 7.64 -19.55
N ALA A 149 -12.53 6.84 -18.89
CA ALA A 149 -11.08 7.06 -18.87
C ALA A 149 -10.47 6.99 -20.27
N THR A 150 -10.88 6.01 -21.08
CA THR A 150 -10.39 5.84 -22.47
C THR A 150 -10.84 7.02 -23.33
N LYS A 151 -12.10 7.44 -23.22
CA LYS A 151 -12.61 8.63 -23.92
C LYS A 151 -11.80 9.88 -23.55
N ALA A 152 -11.52 10.06 -22.25
CA ALA A 152 -10.75 11.21 -21.79
C ALA A 152 -9.31 11.20 -22.29
N VAL A 153 -8.66 10.04 -22.43
CA VAL A 153 -7.34 9.95 -23.08
C VAL A 153 -7.43 10.41 -24.54
N THR A 154 -8.42 9.97 -25.29
CA THR A 154 -8.56 10.32 -26.72
C THR A 154 -8.86 11.81 -26.92
N GLU A 155 -9.70 12.40 -26.08
CA GLU A 155 -10.17 13.79 -26.26
C GLU A 155 -9.22 14.84 -25.67
N MET A 156 -8.55 14.54 -24.55
CA MET A 156 -7.72 15.51 -23.85
C MET A 156 -6.23 15.41 -24.17
N ASN A 157 -5.76 14.29 -24.69
CA ASN A 157 -4.35 14.16 -25.06
C ASN A 157 -4.00 15.10 -26.22
N GLY A 158 -3.01 15.97 -26.02
CA GLY A 158 -2.60 17.01 -26.97
C GLY A 158 -3.40 18.31 -26.88
N ARG A 159 -4.49 18.36 -26.08
CA ARG A 159 -5.27 19.59 -25.90
C ARG A 159 -4.47 20.64 -25.14
N ILE A 160 -4.52 21.89 -25.58
CA ILE A 160 -3.84 23.01 -24.92
C ILE A 160 -4.66 23.44 -23.69
N MET A 161 -4.04 23.41 -22.52
CA MET A 161 -4.65 23.84 -21.26
C MET A 161 -3.70 24.81 -20.55
N GLY A 162 -4.02 26.11 -20.59
CA GLY A 162 -3.08 27.16 -20.24
C GLY A 162 -2.11 27.42 -21.39
N SER A 163 -0.81 27.30 -21.14
CA SER A 163 0.24 27.58 -22.14
C SER A 163 0.81 26.32 -22.82
N LYS A 164 0.47 25.11 -22.34
CA LYS A 164 1.12 23.86 -22.77
C LYS A 164 0.10 22.83 -23.27
N PRO A 165 0.46 21.99 -24.27
CA PRO A 165 -0.35 20.84 -24.66
C PRO A 165 -0.24 19.74 -23.60
N LEU A 166 -1.39 19.23 -23.16
CA LEU A 166 -1.48 18.14 -22.21
C LEU A 166 -0.98 16.83 -22.81
N TYR A 167 -0.35 16.01 -21.98
CA TYR A 167 -0.08 14.61 -22.29
C TYR A 167 -0.89 13.73 -21.34
N VAL A 168 -1.86 13.01 -21.87
CA VAL A 168 -2.81 12.20 -21.08
C VAL A 168 -2.66 10.74 -21.47
N THR A 169 -2.37 9.87 -20.49
CA THR A 169 -2.27 8.41 -20.70
C THR A 169 -2.79 7.63 -19.50
N LEU A 170 -2.98 6.31 -19.65
CA LEU A 170 -3.28 5.46 -18.50
C LEU A 170 -2.14 5.50 -17.47
N ALA A 171 -2.48 5.68 -16.20
CA ALA A 171 -1.51 5.78 -15.13
C ALA A 171 -0.81 4.44 -14.89
N GLN A 172 0.49 4.39 -15.16
CA GLN A 172 1.35 3.28 -14.78
C GLN A 172 1.88 3.46 -13.37
N ARG A 173 1.88 2.39 -12.58
CA ARG A 173 2.42 2.43 -11.22
C ARG A 173 3.94 2.60 -11.26
N LYS A 174 4.48 3.30 -10.26
CA LYS A 174 5.93 3.54 -10.14
C LYS A 174 6.73 2.24 -10.14
N GLU A 175 6.23 1.19 -9.50
CA GLU A 175 6.87 -0.14 -9.44
C GLU A 175 6.95 -0.79 -10.83
N GLU A 176 5.84 -0.84 -11.57
CA GLU A 176 5.80 -1.38 -12.93
C GLU A 176 6.69 -0.60 -13.89
N ARG A 177 6.64 0.74 -13.82
CA ARG A 177 7.49 1.61 -14.64
C ARG A 177 8.97 1.37 -14.37
N LYS A 178 9.36 1.26 -13.09
CA LYS A 178 10.75 0.95 -12.71
C LYS A 178 11.17 -0.41 -13.22
N ALA A 179 10.36 -1.46 -13.01
CA ALA A 179 10.66 -2.80 -13.48
C ALA A 179 10.83 -2.84 -15.01
N HIS A 180 9.96 -2.15 -15.76
CA HIS A 180 10.05 -2.06 -17.20
C HIS A 180 11.31 -1.30 -17.67
N LEU A 181 11.63 -0.17 -17.05
CA LEU A 181 12.86 0.57 -17.35
C LEU A 181 14.12 -0.23 -17.00
N THR A 182 14.12 -0.94 -15.86
CA THR A 182 15.22 -1.83 -15.48
C THR A 182 15.36 -2.98 -16.46
N TYR A 183 14.25 -3.59 -16.90
CA TYR A 183 14.27 -4.64 -17.91
C TYR A 183 14.83 -4.13 -19.25
N GLN A 184 14.35 -2.98 -19.75
CA GLN A 184 14.85 -2.37 -20.99
C GLN A 184 16.34 -2.04 -20.88
N TYR A 185 16.78 -1.45 -19.77
CA TYR A 185 18.20 -1.17 -19.52
C TYR A 185 19.03 -2.45 -19.49
N MET A 186 18.54 -3.50 -18.82
CA MET A 186 19.24 -4.78 -18.74
C MET A 186 19.34 -5.45 -20.12
N HIS A 187 18.28 -5.40 -20.93
CA HIS A 187 18.28 -5.89 -22.30
C HIS A 187 19.24 -5.08 -23.21
N TRP A 188 19.29 -3.76 -23.04
CA TRP A 188 20.19 -2.88 -23.77
C TRP A 188 21.66 -3.12 -23.41
N VAL A 189 21.98 -3.24 -22.12
CA VAL A 189 23.33 -3.56 -21.63
C VAL A 189 23.81 -4.94 -22.09
N VAL A 190 22.93 -5.95 -22.07
CA VAL A 190 23.24 -7.30 -22.57
C VAL A 190 23.47 -7.28 -24.09
N GLY A 191 22.66 -6.52 -24.84
CA GLY A 191 22.83 -6.36 -26.29
C GLY A 191 24.14 -5.66 -26.67
N ILE A 192 24.60 -4.66 -25.91
CA ILE A 192 25.88 -3.98 -26.14
C ILE A 192 27.08 -4.86 -25.79
N ARG A 193 26.99 -5.70 -24.74
CA ARG A 193 28.04 -6.67 -24.39
C ARG A 193 28.17 -7.82 -25.39
N ALA A 194 27.20 -8.00 -26.28
CA ALA A 194 27.20 -9.06 -27.30
C ALA A 194 27.88 -8.64 -28.63
N LEU A 195 28.40 -7.42 -28.74
CA LEU A 195 29.15 -6.99 -29.92
C LEU A 195 30.58 -7.52 -29.87
N PRO A 196 31.04 -8.32 -30.87
CA PRO A 196 32.43 -8.74 -30.94
C PRO A 196 33.33 -7.51 -31.16
N ALA A 197 34.51 -7.52 -30.53
CA ALA A 197 35.48 -6.41 -30.50
C ALA A 197 36.06 -5.97 -31.87
N ASN A 198 35.57 -6.51 -32.98
CA ASN A 198 36.02 -6.21 -34.33
C ASN A 198 34.90 -5.54 -35.11
N ALA A 199 34.61 -4.29 -34.75
CA ALA A 199 33.77 -3.38 -35.54
C ALA A 199 34.25 -1.94 -35.31
N ILE A 200 35.51 -1.66 -35.65
CA ILE A 200 36.06 -0.34 -35.99
C ILE A 200 36.95 -0.54 -37.21
#